data_AF-A0A517ZDB4-F1
#
_entry.id   AF-A0A517ZDB4-F1
#
_cell.length_a   1.000
_cell.length_b   1.000
_cell.length_c   1.000
_cell.angle_alpha   90.00
_cell.angle_beta   90.00
_cell.angle_gamma   90.00
#
_symmetry.space_group_name_H-M   'P 1'
#
loop_
_entity.id
_entity.type
_entity.pdbx_description
1 polymer ?
#
loop_
_entity_poly.entity_id
_entity_poly.type
_entity_poly.pdbx_seq_one_letter_code
_entity_poly.pdbx_strand_id
1 'polypeptide(L)'
;MTAMRVELAFFDHEQLLCRDTILIVVEETVSEIHSERNETFRVTHQFEEPACRVFIKGFRSDRLLFRSAMRMGVHNSDDWEAVSLAAPFELCFRCTVVEDQTSLDDAASLARVRPEDP
;
A
#
# COMPACT_ATOMS: atom_id res chain seq x y z
N MET A 1 4.31 16.77 -4.54
CA MET A 1 3.68 16.32 -3.26
C MET A 1 4.50 15.20 -2.65
N THR A 2 4.81 15.20 -1.36
CA THR A 2 5.53 14.06 -0.75
C THR A 2 4.55 12.93 -0.45
N ALA A 3 4.92 11.71 -0.83
CA ALA A 3 4.17 10.49 -0.53
C ALA A 3 5.14 9.36 -0.16
N MET A 4 4.61 8.27 0.38
CA MET A 4 5.39 7.08 0.67
C MET A 4 4.78 5.87 -0.03
N ARG A 5 5.53 5.26 -0.94
CA ARG A 5 5.18 3.98 -1.54
C ARG A 5 5.56 2.88 -0.56
N VAL A 6 4.63 1.99 -0.25
CA VAL A 6 4.85 0.88 0.67
C VAL A 6 4.42 -0.41 0.00
N GLU A 7 5.35 -1.36 -0.10
CA GLU A 7 5.00 -2.74 -0.44
C GLU A 7 4.63 -3.48 0.85
N LEU A 8 3.52 -4.19 0.83
CA LEU A 8 2.94 -4.91 1.95
C LEU A 8 2.85 -6.39 1.60
N ALA A 9 3.24 -7.27 2.53
CA ALA A 9 3.07 -8.72 2.43
C ALA A 9 2.46 -9.25 3.73
N PHE A 10 1.27 -9.84 3.64
CA PHE A 10 0.53 -10.35 4.79
C PHE A 10 0.77 -11.84 4.97
N PHE A 11 1.00 -12.28 6.20
CA PHE A 11 1.27 -13.67 6.54
C PHE A 11 0.30 -14.19 7.61
N ASP A 12 0.03 -15.49 7.57
CA ASP A 12 -0.57 -16.30 8.63
C ASP A 12 0.49 -17.34 9.04
N HIS A 13 1.17 -17.10 10.15
CA HIS A 13 2.44 -17.76 10.48
C HIS A 13 3.48 -17.59 9.35
N GLU A 14 3.91 -18.67 8.71
CA GLU A 14 4.91 -18.66 7.63
C GLU A 14 4.26 -18.62 6.23
N GLN A 15 2.92 -18.65 6.16
CA GLN A 15 2.20 -18.68 4.89
C GLN A 15 1.90 -17.26 4.42
N LEU A 16 2.44 -16.88 3.25
CA LEU A 16 2.05 -15.67 2.55
C LEU A 16 0.57 -15.76 2.12
N LEU A 17 -0.22 -14.77 2.53
CA LEU A 17 -1.64 -14.64 2.19
C LEU A 17 -1.84 -13.80 0.93
N CYS A 18 -1.21 -12.62 0.90
CA CYS A 18 -1.26 -11.70 -0.22
C CYS A 18 -0.10 -10.70 -0.13
N ARG A 19 0.16 -10.03 -1.26
CA ARG A 19 1.12 -8.94 -1.38
C ARG A 19 0.53 -7.85 -2.25
N ASP A 20 0.71 -6.60 -1.86
CA ASP A 20 0.24 -5.45 -2.64
C ASP A 20 1.13 -4.22 -2.40
N THR A 21 0.91 -3.17 -3.18
CA THR A 21 1.59 -1.88 -3.02
C THR A 21 0.55 -0.80 -2.78
N ILE A 22 0.75 -0.02 -1.71
CA ILE A 22 -0.06 1.17 -1.45
C ILE A 22 0.80 2.43 -1.62
N LEU A 23 0.13 3.54 -2.00
CA LEU A 23 0.71 4.86 -1.98
C LEU A 23 0.08 5.66 -0.84
N ILE A 24 0.86 5.99 0.16
CA ILE A 24 0.43 6.77 1.31
C ILE A 24 0.60 8.25 0.99
N VAL A 25 -0.52 8.97 0.91
CA VAL A 25 -0.63 10.40 0.60
C VAL A 25 -1.21 11.18 1.77
N VAL A 26 -1.20 12.51 1.71
CA VAL A 26 -1.62 13.40 2.83
C VAL A 26 -3.09 13.23 3.18
N GLU A 27 -3.95 12.92 2.19
CA GLU A 27 -5.35 12.59 2.41
C GLU A 27 -5.51 11.17 2.96
N GLU A 28 -6.35 11.02 3.98
CA GLU A 28 -6.70 9.70 4.49
C GLU A 28 -7.38 8.87 3.40
N THR A 29 -6.78 7.73 3.08
CA THR A 29 -7.24 6.82 2.03
C THR A 29 -7.45 5.43 2.62
N VAL A 30 -8.36 4.65 2.01
CA VAL A 30 -8.58 3.24 2.35
C VAL A 30 -8.29 2.38 1.14
N SER A 31 -7.41 1.39 1.32
CA SER A 31 -7.11 0.36 0.33
C SER A 31 -7.64 -0.98 0.82
N GLU A 32 -8.28 -1.76 -0.06
CA GLU A 32 -8.70 -3.13 0.22
C GLU A 32 -7.78 -4.10 -0.54
N ILE A 33 -7.20 -5.04 0.18
CA ILE A 33 -6.30 -6.06 -0.35
C ILE A 33 -6.91 -7.42 -0.06
N HIS A 34 -7.03 -8.28 -1.08
CA HIS A 34 -7.68 -9.58 -0.96
C HIS A 34 -6.66 -10.72 -1.09
N SER A 35 -6.84 -11.77 -0.29
CA SER A 35 -6.08 -13.01 -0.43
C SER A 35 -6.85 -14.04 -1.25
N GLU A 36 -6.13 -15.06 -1.74
CA GLU A 36 -6.75 -16.24 -2.38
C GLU A 36 -7.55 -17.10 -1.38
N ARG A 37 -7.26 -16.96 -0.08
CA ARG A 37 -7.91 -17.67 1.03
C ARG A 37 -9.18 -16.96 1.55
N ASN A 38 -9.67 -15.95 0.81
CA ASN A 38 -10.89 -15.18 1.13
C ASN A 38 -10.76 -14.31 2.40
N GLU A 39 -9.54 -13.87 2.72
CA GLU A 39 -9.34 -12.76 3.64
C GLU A 39 -9.36 -11.42 2.90
N THR A 40 -9.87 -10.40 3.58
CA THR A 40 -9.80 -9.00 3.12
C THR A 40 -9.09 -8.17 4.17
N PHE A 41 -8.06 -7.44 3.75
CA PHE A 41 -7.32 -6.49 4.56
C PHE A 41 -7.72 -5.08 4.15
N ARG A 42 -8.40 -4.37 5.06
CA ARG A 42 -8.71 -2.95 4.90
C ARG A 42 -7.60 -2.14 5.55
N VAL A 43 -6.84 -1.42 4.74
CA VAL A 43 -5.71 -0.60 5.16
C VAL A 43 -6.10 0.87 5.02
N THR A 44 -6.39 1.51 6.14
CA THR A 44 -6.55 2.97 6.21
C THR A 44 -5.17 3.59 6.43
N HIS A 45 -4.78 4.54 5.59
CA HIS A 45 -3.45 5.13 5.65
C HIS A 45 -3.48 6.63 5.36
N GLN A 46 -2.52 7.35 5.95
CA GLN A 46 -2.34 8.78 5.78
C GLN A 46 -0.86 9.16 5.98
N PHE A 47 -0.34 9.96 5.07
CA PHE A 47 1.02 10.49 5.13
C PHE A 47 1.08 11.59 6.18
N GLU A 48 1.96 11.41 7.16
CA GLU A 48 2.28 12.40 8.19
C GLU A 48 3.77 12.30 8.52
N GLU A 49 4.37 13.42 8.89
CA GLU A 49 5.73 13.44 9.41
C GLU A 49 5.72 13.54 10.95
N PRO A 50 6.61 12.83 11.66
CA PRO A 50 7.73 12.01 11.13
C PRO A 50 7.34 10.56 10.79
N ALA A 51 6.06 10.18 10.93
CA ALA A 51 5.59 8.82 10.70
C ALA A 51 4.16 8.79 10.16
N CYS A 52 3.95 8.00 9.11
CA CYS A 52 2.64 7.78 8.50
C CYS A 52 1.72 7.03 9.47
N ARG A 53 0.42 7.34 9.43
CA ARG A 53 -0.63 6.57 10.12
C ARG A 53 -1.02 5.41 9.23
N VAL A 54 -1.00 4.20 9.78
CA VAL A 54 -1.52 3.02 9.10
C VAL A 54 -2.38 2.23 10.08
N PHE A 55 -3.59 1.91 9.67
CA PHE A 55 -4.54 1.13 10.44
C PHE A 55 -5.08 0.01 9.58
N ILE A 56 -4.98 -1.22 10.08
CA ILE A 56 -5.29 -2.43 9.32
C ILE A 56 -6.40 -3.19 10.04
N LYS A 57 -7.45 -3.56 9.31
CA LYS A 57 -8.47 -4.52 9.74
C LYS A 57 -8.44 -5.73 8.82
N GLY A 58 -8.26 -6.92 9.39
CA GLY A 58 -8.37 -8.19 8.67
C GLY A 58 -9.75 -8.81 8.85
N PHE A 59 -10.35 -9.30 7.78
CA PHE A 59 -11.65 -9.96 7.76
C PHE A 59 -11.55 -11.31 7.05
N ARG A 60 -12.39 -12.27 7.44
CA ARG A 60 -12.68 -13.49 6.65
C ARG A 60 -14.19 -13.70 6.65
N SER A 61 -14.80 -13.71 5.46
CA SER A 61 -16.27 -13.83 5.33
C SER A 61 -17.03 -12.85 6.25
N ASP A 62 -16.69 -11.56 6.16
CA ASP A 62 -17.23 -10.45 6.98
C ASP A 62 -16.94 -10.50 8.50
N ARG A 63 -16.37 -11.60 9.00
CA ARG A 63 -15.93 -11.68 10.39
C ARG A 63 -14.59 -10.97 10.56
N LEU A 64 -14.56 -9.98 11.46
CA LEU A 64 -13.32 -9.34 11.88
C LEU A 64 -12.39 -10.36 12.55
N LEU A 65 -11.20 -10.53 12.00
CA LEU A 65 -10.13 -11.37 12.54
C LEU A 65 -9.26 -10.57 13.52
N PHE A 66 -8.82 -9.38 13.09
CA PHE A 66 -7.97 -8.50 13.89
C PHE A 66 -8.11 -7.04 13.47
N ARG A 67 -7.60 -6.16 14.33
CA ARG A 67 -7.34 -4.75 14.04
C ARG A 67 -5.98 -4.37 14.61
N SER A 68 -5.18 -3.65 13.85
CA SER A 68 -3.86 -3.17 14.27
C SER A 68 -3.67 -1.72 13.84
N ALA A 69 -3.06 -0.91 14.70
CA ALA A 69 -2.69 0.47 14.42
C ALA A 69 -1.18 0.57 14.54
N MET A 70 -0.54 1.18 13.55
CA MET A 70 0.90 1.37 13.53
C MET A 70 1.29 2.75 13.01
N ARG A 71 2.50 3.16 13.40
CA ARG A 71 3.15 4.38 12.95
C ARG A 71 4.37 3.96 12.14
N MET A 72 4.31 4.10 10.82
CA MET A 72 5.42 3.77 9.94
C MET A 72 6.31 5.00 9.77
N GLY A 73 7.58 4.92 10.20
CA GLY A 73 8.52 6.04 10.06
C GLY A 73 8.70 6.43 8.58
N VAL A 74 8.75 7.72 8.28
CA VAL A 74 9.00 8.20 6.91
C VAL A 74 10.49 8.05 6.60
N HIS A 75 10.84 7.06 5.79
CA HIS A 75 12.21 6.79 5.37
C HIS A 75 12.22 5.93 4.09
N ASN A 76 13.41 5.69 3.56
CA ASN A 76 13.63 4.74 2.46
C ASN A 76 14.26 3.47 3.03
N SER A 77 13.69 2.32 2.73
CA SER A 77 14.20 1.01 3.09
C SER A 77 13.98 0.03 1.95
N ASP A 78 15.06 -0.57 1.45
CA ASP A 78 15.01 -1.68 0.50
C ASP A 78 14.80 -3.04 1.19
N ASP A 79 15.06 -3.08 2.50
CA ASP A 79 14.94 -4.27 3.34
C ASP A 79 13.49 -4.46 3.81
N TRP A 80 13.09 -5.72 3.99
CA TRP A 80 11.79 -6.06 4.56
C TRP A 80 11.83 -5.94 6.08
N GLU A 81 10.93 -5.12 6.62
CA GLU A 81 10.62 -5.01 8.04
C GLU A 81 9.37 -5.84 8.37
N ALA A 82 9.30 -6.41 9.57
CA ALA A 82 8.18 -7.24 10.00
C ALA A 82 7.52 -6.68 11.27
N VAL A 83 6.18 -6.71 11.31
CA VAL A 83 5.39 -6.31 12.47
C VAL A 83 4.24 -7.29 12.72
N SER A 84 4.08 -7.71 13.97
CA SER A 84 2.94 -8.53 14.40
C SER A 84 1.65 -7.70 14.36
N LEU A 85 0.63 -8.17 13.65
CA LEU A 85 -0.69 -7.53 13.59
C LEU A 85 -1.57 -8.01 14.76
N ALA A 86 -1.66 -9.32 14.91
CA ALA A 86 -2.28 -10.06 16.00
C ALA A 86 -2.03 -11.54 15.71
N ALA A 87 -1.47 -12.31 16.64
CA ALA A 87 -1.15 -13.72 16.39
C ALA A 87 -2.38 -14.46 15.80
N PRO A 88 -2.22 -15.18 14.67
CA PRO A 88 -0.97 -15.56 13.99
C PRO A 88 -0.51 -14.60 12.85
N PHE A 89 -1.16 -13.46 12.68
CA PHE A 89 -0.95 -12.59 11.53
C PHE A 89 0.24 -11.65 11.68
N GLU A 90 1.06 -11.61 10.63
CA GLU A 90 2.22 -10.72 10.50
C GLU A 90 2.10 -9.90 9.21
N LEU A 91 2.61 -8.67 9.24
CA LEU A 91 2.83 -7.84 8.07
C LEU A 91 4.33 -7.67 7.89
N CYS A 92 4.83 -8.01 6.71
CA CYS A 92 6.13 -7.55 6.24
C CYS A 92 5.92 -6.35 5.31
N PHE A 93 6.79 -5.35 5.39
CA PHE A 93 6.74 -4.19 4.50
C PHE A 93 8.13 -3.66 4.16
N ARG A 94 8.20 -2.88 3.09
CA ARG A 94 9.34 -2.01 2.75
C ARG A 94 8.82 -0.73 2.13
N CYS A 95 9.54 0.37 2.26
CA CYS A 95 9.03 1.69 1.91
C CYS A 95 10.02 2.55 1.15
N THR A 96 9.48 3.43 0.31
CA THR A 96 10.26 4.43 -0.44
C THR A 96 9.48 5.74 -0.42
N VAL A 97 10.14 6.81 0.02
CA VAL A 97 9.63 8.17 -0.10
C VAL A 97 9.69 8.56 -1.58
N VAL A 98 8.56 9.01 -2.10
CA VAL A 98 8.45 9.50 -3.46
C VAL A 98 8.06 10.97 -3.43
N GLU A 99 8.80 11.76 -4.20
CA GLU A 99 8.38 13.12 -4.53
C GLU A 99 7.51 13.03 -5.77
N ASP A 100 6.25 13.39 -5.65
CA ASP A 100 5.36 13.58 -6.79
C ASP A 100 5.90 14.76 -7.62
N GLN A 101 6.66 14.42 -8.65
CA GLN A 101 6.77 15.22 -9.86
C GLN A 101 5.51 14.97 -10.68
N THR A 102 4.44 15.68 -10.34
CA THR A 102 3.36 15.93 -11.29
C THR A 102 3.92 16.84 -12.40
N SER A 103 4.73 16.28 -13.30
CA SER A 103 4.96 16.87 -14.61
C SER A 103 3.75 16.53 -15.48
N LEU A 104 3.11 17.58 -15.97
CA LEU A 104 1.94 17.65 -16.82
C LEU A 104 2.03 16.96 -18.21
N ASP A 105 2.89 15.96 -18.45
CA ASP A 105 3.24 15.53 -19.82
C ASP A 105 3.37 14.01 -20.04
N ASP A 106 2.27 13.24 -19.89
CA ASP A 106 2.19 11.94 -20.60
C ASP A 106 0.79 11.56 -21.11
N ALA A 107 -0.02 12.57 -21.43
CA ALA A 107 -1.14 12.43 -22.36
C ALA A 107 -0.75 12.82 -23.81
N ALA A 108 0.55 12.74 -24.15
CA ALA A 108 1.08 13.01 -25.49
C ALA A 108 1.34 11.77 -26.36
N SER A 109 0.96 10.55 -25.92
CA SER A 109 1.34 9.31 -26.64
C SER A 109 0.24 8.60 -27.45
N LEU A 110 -0.97 9.16 -27.65
CA LEU A 110 -2.03 8.49 -28.44
C LEU A 110 -2.78 9.33 -29.50
N ALA A 111 -2.20 10.40 -30.07
CA ALA A 111 -2.82 11.03 -31.25
C ALA A 111 -1.85 11.59 -32.31
N ARG A 112 -0.61 11.09 -32.38
CA ARG A 112 0.24 11.27 -33.57
C ARG A 112 0.06 10.07 -34.50
N VAL A 113 -1.12 9.96 -35.13
CA VAL A 113 -1.23 9.25 -36.41
C VAL A 113 -1.19 10.32 -37.50
N ARG A 114 -0.11 10.28 -38.27
CA ARG A 114 0.20 11.16 -39.41
C ARG A 114 -0.56 10.70 -40.68
N PRO A 115 -0.54 11.51 -41.75
CA PRO A 115 -1.60 11.61 -42.77
C PRO A 115 -1.36 10.70 -43.97
N GLU A 116 -2.43 10.27 -44.66
CA GLU A 116 -2.36 9.86 -46.07
C GLU A 116 -3.67 10.27 -46.77
N ASP A 117 -3.62 11.42 -47.45
CA ASP A 117 -4.44 11.73 -48.63
C ASP A 117 -3.64 11.31 -49.88
N PRO A 118 -4.28 10.67 -50.85
CA PRO A 118 -4.07 11.05 -52.25
C PRO A 118 -5.36 11.54 -52.93
#